data_AF-A0A6I9NWA3-F1
#
_entry.id   AF-A0A6I9NWA3-F1
#
_cell.length_a   1.000
_cell.length_b   1.000
_cell.length_c   1.000
_cell.angle_alpha   90.00
_cell.angle_beta   90.00
_cell.angle_gamma   90.00
#
_symmetry.space_group_name_H-M   'P 1'
#
loop_
_entity.id
_entity.type
_entity.pdbx_description
1 polymer ?
#
loop_
_entity_poly.entity_id
_entity_poly.type
_entity_poly.pdbx_seq_one_letter_code
_entity_poly.pdbx_strand_id
1 'polypeptide(L)'
;FDLMKFFNVRDILGTRIDEGQSAYVRLGTMPIVQQTEDVFPQGLPDEYAFVTTFKFRKTSRREDWYLWQVFDKYGIPQVSIRLDGDNKAVEYNAVGLIKDAVRAVFKSPEVDNLFDRNWHKIAMSVEAKSVSLYLDCKLIQTLPIGDREDIDIQGKTVIGKRLYDSVPIDFDLQRMMIYCDSKHAELETCCDIPDGPCPKKVVTEAPPLEIPTPTPAAVEQKRGPEANCSCPEGEKGDIGVPGVAGPKGDKGISGPKGAVGTSGVKGAKGETGKVNSVKADRGEKVSTPASPDANITLLSPCI
;
A
#
# COMPACT_ATOMS: atom_id res chain seq x y z
N PHE A 1 -1.59 -3.14 1.25
CA PHE A 1 -2.16 -3.51 2.57
C PHE A 1 -3.26 -2.53 2.96
N ASP A 2 -4.50 -3.03 3.13
CA ASP A 2 -5.60 -2.25 3.71
C ASP A 2 -5.64 -2.48 5.21
N LEU A 3 -5.11 -1.53 5.98
CA LEU A 3 -4.98 -1.68 7.43
C LEU A 3 -6.35 -1.66 8.12
N MET A 4 -7.35 -1.00 7.54
CA MET A 4 -8.71 -1.03 8.10
C MET A 4 -9.30 -2.45 8.05
N LYS A 5 -8.99 -3.20 6.98
CA LYS A 5 -9.39 -4.59 6.82
C LYS A 5 -8.59 -5.53 7.72
N PHE A 6 -7.25 -5.44 7.73
CA PHE A 6 -6.42 -6.34 8.53
C PHE A 6 -6.68 -6.23 10.04
N PHE A 7 -7.06 -5.04 10.51
CA PHE A 7 -7.40 -4.83 11.92
C PHE A 7 -8.90 -5.02 12.22
N ASN A 8 -9.72 -5.44 11.24
CA ASN A 8 -11.18 -5.58 11.35
C ASN A 8 -11.86 -4.33 11.95
N VAL A 9 -11.34 -3.15 11.65
CA VAL A 9 -11.70 -1.88 12.33
C VAL A 9 -13.19 -1.58 12.18
N ARG A 10 -13.74 -1.82 10.97
CA ARG A 10 -15.15 -1.57 10.67
C ARG A 10 -16.10 -2.54 11.37
N ASP A 11 -15.69 -3.79 11.52
CA ASP A 11 -16.51 -4.82 12.17
C ASP A 11 -16.56 -4.61 13.68
N ILE A 12 -15.44 -4.16 14.27
CA ILE A 12 -15.30 -3.96 15.71
C ILE A 12 -16.00 -2.67 16.17
N LEU A 13 -15.80 -1.55 15.47
CA LEU A 13 -16.27 -0.23 15.91
C LEU A 13 -17.57 0.23 15.22
N GLY A 14 -17.96 -0.45 14.15
CA GLY A 14 -19.08 -0.07 13.31
C GLY A 14 -18.77 1.13 12.41
N THR A 15 -19.39 1.15 11.25
CA THR A 15 -19.23 2.22 10.27
C THR A 15 -20.17 3.39 10.57
N ARG A 16 -19.75 4.60 10.22
CA ARG A 16 -20.54 5.83 10.21
C ARG A 16 -20.57 6.40 8.80
N ILE A 17 -21.70 6.98 8.43
CA ILE A 17 -21.93 7.58 7.11
C ILE A 17 -22.60 8.92 7.37
N ASP A 18 -21.96 9.99 6.90
CA ASP A 18 -22.49 11.35 6.94
C ASP A 18 -22.71 11.84 5.49
N GLU A 19 -23.67 12.73 5.27
CA GLU A 19 -23.95 13.23 3.92
C GLU A 19 -22.73 13.90 3.29
N GLY A 20 -22.33 13.40 2.11
CA GLY A 20 -21.20 13.95 1.37
C GLY A 20 -19.81 13.62 1.93
N GLN A 21 -19.73 12.72 2.92
CA GLN A 21 -18.49 12.13 3.45
C GLN A 21 -18.46 10.64 3.12
N SER A 22 -17.28 10.11 2.81
CA SER A 22 -17.13 8.65 2.66
C SER A 22 -17.29 7.95 4.02
N ALA A 23 -17.65 6.67 3.99
CA ALA A 23 -17.82 5.89 5.20
C ALA A 23 -16.55 5.90 6.09
N TYR A 24 -16.71 6.14 7.39
CA TYR A 24 -15.61 6.22 8.34
C TYR A 24 -15.93 5.51 9.66
N VAL A 25 -14.92 5.38 10.51
CA VAL A 25 -15.02 4.77 11.84
C VAL A 25 -14.53 5.77 12.88
N ARG A 26 -15.20 5.82 14.04
CA ARG A 26 -14.73 6.59 15.19
C ARG A 26 -13.88 5.68 16.08
N LEU A 27 -12.58 5.95 16.13
CA LEU A 27 -11.68 5.27 17.06
C LEU A 27 -11.90 5.90 18.42
N GLY A 28 -12.29 5.09 19.40
CA GLY A 28 -12.51 5.53 20.77
C GLY A 28 -11.35 5.11 21.67
N THR A 29 -11.68 4.55 22.83
CA THR A 29 -10.71 4.06 23.81
C THR A 29 -10.22 2.63 23.52
N MET A 30 -10.62 2.05 22.39
CA MET A 30 -10.30 0.66 22.07
C MET A 30 -8.95 0.58 21.35
N PRO A 31 -8.01 -0.23 21.84
CA PRO A 31 -6.71 -0.39 21.20
C PRO A 31 -6.87 -1.16 19.88
N ILE A 32 -6.35 -0.58 18.80
CA ILE A 32 -6.31 -1.21 17.48
C ILE A 32 -4.89 -1.75 17.27
N VAL A 33 -4.73 -3.04 17.53
CA VAL A 33 -3.44 -3.73 17.62
C VAL A 33 -3.52 -5.07 16.90
N GLN A 34 -2.52 -5.41 16.10
CA GLN A 34 -2.36 -6.72 15.46
C GLN A 34 -0.91 -7.20 15.56
N GLN A 35 -0.68 -8.50 15.37
CA GLN A 35 0.67 -9.02 15.21
C GLN A 35 1.25 -8.51 13.89
N THR A 36 2.51 -8.10 13.90
CA THR A 36 3.14 -7.53 12.69
C THR A 36 3.22 -8.57 11.58
N GLU A 37 3.55 -9.82 11.90
CA GLU A 37 3.63 -10.92 10.94
C GLU A 37 2.29 -11.23 10.22
N ASP A 38 1.15 -11.02 10.87
CA ASP A 38 -0.18 -11.26 10.27
C ASP A 38 -0.54 -10.20 9.22
N VAL A 39 0.00 -8.98 9.37
CA VAL A 39 -0.27 -7.84 8.48
C VAL A 39 0.82 -7.70 7.42
N PHE A 40 2.08 -7.90 7.82
CA PHE A 40 3.28 -7.73 7.01
C PHE A 40 4.17 -8.98 7.13
N PRO A 41 3.76 -10.13 6.57
CA PRO A 41 4.48 -11.39 6.74
C PRO A 41 5.90 -11.38 6.15
N GLN A 42 6.16 -10.46 5.21
CA GLN A 42 7.48 -10.26 4.58
C GLN A 42 8.13 -8.94 5.02
N GLY A 43 7.60 -8.28 6.06
CA GLY A 43 8.00 -6.94 6.43
C GLY A 43 7.47 -5.87 5.49
N LEU A 44 8.13 -4.70 5.49
CA LEU A 44 7.81 -3.58 4.62
C LEU A 44 8.83 -3.53 3.48
N PRO A 45 8.42 -3.18 2.26
CA PRO A 45 9.38 -3.02 1.16
C PRO A 45 10.30 -1.81 1.38
N ASP A 46 11.41 -1.80 0.64
CA ASP A 46 12.40 -0.69 0.65
C ASP A 46 11.80 0.65 0.22
N GLU A 47 10.76 0.60 -0.62
CA GLU A 47 10.00 1.75 -1.06
C GLU A 47 8.51 1.46 -0.91
N TYR A 48 7.75 2.37 -0.32
CA TYR A 48 6.30 2.24 -0.17
C TYR A 48 5.63 3.59 -0.03
N ALA A 49 4.31 3.60 -0.20
CA ALA A 49 3.49 4.75 0.13
C ALA A 49 2.57 4.42 1.31
N PHE A 50 2.55 5.28 2.34
CA PHE A 50 1.55 5.24 3.40
C PHE A 50 0.50 6.31 3.14
N VAL A 51 -0.78 5.94 3.09
CA VAL A 51 -1.88 6.86 2.80
C VAL A 51 -2.97 6.69 3.83
N THR A 52 -3.40 7.79 4.45
CA THR A 52 -4.50 7.75 5.41
C THR A 52 -5.35 9.01 5.34
N THR A 53 -6.66 8.83 5.54
CA THR A 53 -7.64 9.91 5.61
C THR A 53 -8.30 9.86 6.96
N PHE A 54 -8.16 10.93 7.73
CA PHE A 54 -8.59 10.99 9.11
C PHE A 54 -9.00 12.40 9.51
N LYS A 55 -9.64 12.51 10.66
CA LYS A 55 -10.08 13.76 11.24
C LYS A 55 -9.84 13.74 12.73
N PHE A 56 -9.16 14.78 13.22
CA PHE A 56 -8.92 14.91 14.65
C PHE A 56 -10.20 15.22 15.41
N ARG A 57 -10.20 14.82 16.69
CA ARG A 57 -11.20 15.27 17.67
C ARG A 57 -10.63 16.34 18.59
N LYS A 58 -11.50 16.95 19.40
CA LYS A 58 -11.17 18.16 20.17
C LYS A 58 -9.91 17.97 21.03
N THR A 59 -9.79 16.83 21.70
CA THR A 59 -8.71 16.49 22.63
C THR A 59 -7.43 16.07 21.89
N SER A 60 -7.53 15.28 20.81
CA SER A 60 -6.39 14.67 20.15
C SER A 60 -5.49 15.61 19.34
N ARG A 61 -5.93 16.84 19.05
CA ARG A 61 -5.13 17.84 18.28
C ARG A 61 -3.93 18.40 19.01
N ARG A 62 -3.92 18.34 20.33
CA ARG A 62 -2.85 18.89 21.19
C ARG A 62 -2.05 17.79 21.88
N GLU A 63 -2.26 16.55 21.47
CA GLU A 63 -1.58 15.39 22.05
C GLU A 63 -0.48 14.96 21.10
N ASP A 64 0.52 14.27 21.65
CA ASP A 64 1.55 13.59 20.89
C ASP A 64 1.22 12.11 20.79
N TRP A 65 1.07 11.63 19.56
CA TRP A 65 0.61 10.26 19.33
C TRP A 65 1.08 9.68 18.00
N TYR A 66 1.09 8.36 17.94
CA TYR A 66 1.40 7.58 16.76
C TYR A 66 0.10 7.31 16.01
N LEU A 67 0.03 7.83 14.78
CA LEU A 67 -1.05 7.49 13.85
C LEU A 67 -0.96 6.01 13.46
N TRP A 68 0.26 5.56 13.18
CA TRP A 68 0.62 4.17 12.97
C TRP A 68 2.04 3.91 13.48
N GLN A 69 2.24 2.73 14.08
CA GLN A 69 3.54 2.29 14.59
C GLN A 69 3.69 0.78 14.49
N VAL A 70 4.92 0.33 14.29
CA VAL A 70 5.38 -1.05 14.45
C VAL A 70 6.46 -1.06 15.53
N PHE A 71 6.41 -2.03 16.44
CA PHE A 71 7.46 -2.28 17.42
C PHE A 71 7.75 -3.78 17.51
N ASP A 72 8.97 -4.14 17.91
CA ASP A 72 9.42 -5.52 18.02
C ASP A 72 8.87 -6.23 19.28
N LYS A 73 9.28 -7.48 19.51
CA LYS A 73 8.85 -8.25 20.70
C LYS A 73 9.29 -7.65 22.05
N TYR A 74 10.30 -6.78 22.04
CA TYR A 74 10.81 -6.09 23.22
C TYR A 74 10.17 -4.70 23.40
N GLY A 75 9.29 -4.28 22.49
CA GLY A 75 8.67 -2.97 22.51
C GLY A 75 9.52 -1.85 21.92
N ILE A 76 10.62 -2.19 21.23
CA ILE A 76 11.47 -1.20 20.55
C ILE A 76 10.79 -0.76 19.25
N PRO A 77 10.56 0.55 19.04
CA PRO A 77 9.95 1.05 17.82
C PRO A 77 10.78 0.70 16.59
N GLN A 78 10.15 0.07 15.60
CA GLN A 78 10.76 -0.31 14.31
C GLN A 78 10.51 0.77 13.26
N VAL A 79 9.25 1.18 13.12
CA VAL A 79 8.83 2.28 12.26
C VAL A 79 7.61 2.98 12.86
N SER A 80 7.49 4.29 12.69
CA SER A 80 6.33 5.03 13.16
C SER A 80 6.10 6.33 12.39
N ILE A 81 4.81 6.70 12.31
CA ILE A 81 4.35 8.01 11.88
C ILE A 81 3.72 8.69 13.09
N ARG A 82 4.40 9.71 13.60
CA ARG A 82 4.00 10.48 14.78
C ARG A 82 3.38 11.81 14.36
N LEU A 83 2.31 12.19 15.05
CA LEU A 83 1.71 13.52 15.01
C LEU A 83 2.08 14.22 16.32
N ASP A 84 2.86 15.28 16.23
CA ASP A 84 3.24 16.14 17.35
C ASP A 84 2.25 17.32 17.42
N GLY A 85 1.34 17.26 18.38
CA GLY A 85 0.23 18.21 18.49
C GLY A 85 0.65 19.58 19.02
N ASP A 86 1.67 19.61 19.88
CA ASP A 86 2.16 20.85 20.47
C ASP A 86 3.02 21.64 19.50
N ASN A 87 3.92 20.95 18.78
CA ASN A 87 4.81 21.56 17.79
C ASN A 87 4.22 21.60 16.39
N LYS A 88 3.04 21.00 16.19
CA LYS A 88 2.34 20.84 14.91
C LYS A 88 3.25 20.29 13.82
N ALA A 89 3.79 19.11 14.07
CA ALA A 89 4.71 18.45 13.15
C ALA A 89 4.27 17.01 12.86
N VAL A 90 4.59 16.55 11.65
CA VAL A 90 4.47 15.14 11.28
C VAL A 90 5.87 14.56 11.23
N GLU A 91 6.09 13.44 11.92
CA GLU A 91 7.40 12.80 11.98
C GLU A 91 7.33 11.37 11.46
N TYR A 92 8.25 11.05 10.56
CA TYR A 92 8.57 9.68 10.18
C TYR A 92 9.81 9.23 10.93
N ASN A 93 9.73 8.08 11.59
CA ASN A 93 10.86 7.46 12.28
C ASN A 93 10.98 6.00 11.86
N ALA A 94 12.21 5.55 11.61
CA ALA A 94 12.54 4.15 11.33
C ALA A 94 13.90 3.77 11.95
N VAL A 95 14.15 2.48 12.15
CA VAL A 95 15.48 1.97 12.52
C VAL A 95 16.44 2.16 11.35
N GLY A 96 17.66 2.64 11.64
CA GLY A 96 18.68 2.88 10.62
C GLY A 96 19.74 1.77 10.60
N LEU A 97 20.33 1.51 9.43
CA LEU A 97 21.37 0.48 9.27
C LEU A 97 22.71 0.86 9.93
N ILE A 98 23.06 2.14 9.91
CA ILE A 98 24.35 2.65 10.41
C ILE A 98 24.18 3.48 11.68
N LYS A 99 23.03 4.16 11.80
CA LYS A 99 22.68 5.02 12.93
C LYS A 99 21.48 4.42 13.63
N ASP A 100 21.40 4.59 14.95
CA ASP A 100 20.32 4.04 15.78
C ASP A 100 18.90 4.44 15.30
N ALA A 101 18.75 5.58 14.60
CA ALA A 101 17.46 5.98 14.03
C ALA A 101 17.60 6.85 12.77
N VAL A 102 16.64 6.68 11.86
CA VAL A 102 16.36 7.54 10.72
C VAL A 102 15.10 8.34 11.02
N ARG A 103 15.18 9.68 10.88
CA ARG A 103 14.09 10.59 11.23
C ARG A 103 13.90 11.67 10.17
N ALA A 104 12.66 11.89 9.76
CA ALA A 104 12.25 13.03 8.94
C ALA A 104 11.13 13.80 9.67
N VAL A 105 11.30 15.11 9.84
CA VAL A 105 10.37 15.98 10.57
C VAL A 105 9.82 17.03 9.62
N PHE A 106 8.53 16.94 9.33
CA PHE A 106 7.81 17.88 8.49
C PHE A 106 7.14 18.93 9.37
N LYS A 107 7.59 20.18 9.25
CA LYS A 107 7.04 21.31 9.99
C LYS A 107 7.01 22.55 9.10
N SER A 108 5.81 23.02 8.79
CA SER A 108 5.58 24.22 7.98
C SER A 108 4.18 24.78 8.27
N PRO A 109 3.88 26.02 7.86
CA PRO A 109 2.53 26.60 8.00
C PRO A 109 1.43 25.79 7.30
N GLU A 110 1.77 25.02 6.27
CA GLU A 110 0.85 24.09 5.62
C GLU A 110 0.55 22.88 6.51
N VAL A 111 1.57 22.34 7.18
CA VAL A 111 1.41 21.23 8.16
C VAL A 111 0.60 21.69 9.36
N ASP A 112 0.71 22.96 9.78
CA ASP A 112 -0.10 23.53 10.86
C ASP A 112 -1.62 23.36 10.61
N ASN A 113 -2.05 23.40 9.36
CA ASN A 113 -3.46 23.26 8.98
C ASN A 113 -4.00 21.84 9.19
N LEU A 114 -3.13 20.83 9.19
CA LEU A 114 -3.50 19.44 9.50
C LEU A 114 -4.13 19.30 10.90
N PHE A 115 -3.69 20.13 11.86
CA PHE A 115 -4.10 20.04 13.27
C PHE A 115 -5.41 20.81 13.57
N ASP A 116 -6.33 20.82 12.61
CA ASP A 116 -7.66 21.38 12.75
C ASP A 116 -8.73 20.29 13.05
N ARG A 117 -10.02 20.53 12.81
CA ARG A 117 -11.11 19.55 13.03
C ARG A 117 -11.81 19.13 11.73
N ASN A 118 -11.16 19.33 10.61
CA ASN A 118 -11.61 18.96 9.28
C ASN A 118 -11.02 17.60 8.90
N TRP A 119 -11.47 17.10 7.76
CA TRP A 119 -10.94 15.86 7.19
C TRP A 119 -9.68 16.18 6.41
N HIS A 120 -8.61 15.47 6.72
CA HIS A 120 -7.36 15.57 6.00
C HIS A 120 -6.95 14.22 5.44
N LYS A 121 -6.30 14.26 4.28
CA LYS A 121 -5.58 13.12 3.72
C LYS A 121 -4.08 13.40 3.80
N ILE A 122 -3.35 12.53 4.48
CA ILE A 122 -1.89 12.50 4.38
C ILE A 122 -1.48 11.32 3.50
N ALA A 123 -0.51 11.56 2.63
CA ALA A 123 0.20 10.52 1.91
C ALA A 123 1.70 10.74 2.10
N MET A 124 2.42 9.66 2.41
CA MET A 124 3.85 9.69 2.65
C MET A 124 4.51 8.74 1.66
N SER A 125 5.33 9.27 0.76
CA SER A 125 6.19 8.49 -0.12
C SER A 125 7.48 8.19 0.64
N VAL A 126 7.78 6.91 0.87
CA VAL A 126 9.03 6.47 1.48
C VAL A 126 9.87 5.84 0.38
N GLU A 127 10.97 6.49 0.03
CA GLU A 127 11.95 6.02 -0.93
C GLU A 127 13.24 5.56 -0.20
N ALA A 128 14.19 5.00 -0.93
CA ALA A 128 15.45 4.53 -0.36
C ALA A 128 16.26 5.61 0.39
N LYS A 129 16.20 6.87 -0.08
CA LYS A 129 17.02 8.00 0.44
C LYS A 129 16.21 9.23 0.80
N SER A 130 14.90 9.22 0.63
CA SER A 130 14.06 10.38 0.86
C SER A 130 12.68 9.98 1.37
N VAL A 131 12.03 10.90 2.06
CA VAL A 131 10.62 10.78 2.42
C VAL A 131 9.92 12.07 1.99
N SER A 132 8.83 11.93 1.25
CA SER A 132 7.99 13.04 0.82
C SER A 132 6.65 13.01 1.53
N LEU A 133 6.25 14.14 2.11
CA LEU A 133 4.93 14.31 2.71
C LEU A 133 4.02 15.07 1.74
N TYR A 134 2.85 14.49 1.50
CA TYR A 134 1.72 15.11 0.81
C TYR A 134 0.59 15.32 1.81
N LEU A 135 0.01 16.51 1.80
CA LEU A 135 -1.16 16.87 2.61
C LEU A 135 -2.25 17.36 1.66
N ASP A 136 -3.43 16.77 1.78
CA ASP A 136 -4.60 17.05 0.94
C ASP A 136 -4.24 17.04 -0.56
N CYS A 137 -3.47 16.01 -0.94
CA CYS A 137 -3.00 15.73 -2.30
C CYS A 137 -2.07 16.81 -2.89
N LYS A 138 -1.42 17.59 -2.03
CA LYS A 138 -0.38 18.55 -2.41
C LYS A 138 0.95 18.15 -1.76
N LEU A 139 2.02 18.14 -2.54
CA LEU A 139 3.36 17.94 -2.01
C LEU A 139 3.73 19.09 -1.07
N ILE A 140 4.05 18.77 0.18
CA ILE A 140 4.51 19.74 1.18
C ILE A 140 6.03 19.86 1.14
N GLN A 141 6.73 18.75 1.30
CA GLN A 141 8.19 18.74 1.38
C GLN A 141 8.73 17.32 1.13
N THR A 142 9.95 17.25 0.59
CA THR A 142 10.77 16.04 0.52
C THR A 142 11.99 16.23 1.41
N LEU A 143 12.22 15.28 2.33
CA LEU A 143 13.34 15.30 3.26
C LEU A 143 14.27 14.11 3.02
N PRO A 144 15.60 14.31 3.01
CA PRO A 144 16.54 13.21 2.87
C PRO A 144 16.56 12.35 4.14
N ILE A 145 16.71 11.05 3.96
CA ILE A 145 16.86 10.08 5.03
C ILE A 145 18.08 9.19 4.81
N GLY A 146 18.57 8.59 5.91
CA GLY A 146 19.62 7.58 5.86
C GLY A 146 19.08 6.20 5.48
N ASP A 147 20.00 5.26 5.32
CA ASP A 147 19.68 3.85 5.10
C ASP A 147 18.89 3.25 6.26
N ARG A 148 17.78 2.59 5.93
CA ARG A 148 16.84 1.98 6.88
C ARG A 148 17.11 0.49 6.99
N GLU A 149 16.90 -0.07 8.18
CA GLU A 149 16.90 -1.52 8.39
C GLU A 149 15.53 -2.11 8.08
N ASP A 150 15.50 -3.40 7.77
CA ASP A 150 14.26 -4.18 7.71
C ASP A 150 13.60 -4.24 9.10
N ILE A 151 12.27 -4.22 9.13
CA ILE A 151 11.55 -4.26 10.40
C ILE A 151 11.58 -5.67 11.02
N ASP A 152 11.74 -5.76 12.33
CA ASP A 152 11.47 -6.99 13.08
C ASP A 152 9.94 -7.23 13.14
N ILE A 153 9.50 -8.30 12.48
CA ILE A 153 8.09 -8.70 12.41
C ILE A 153 7.61 -9.49 13.64
N GLN A 154 8.49 -9.83 14.59
CA GLN A 154 8.14 -10.61 15.80
C GLN A 154 7.39 -9.80 16.88
N GLY A 155 7.00 -8.56 16.58
CA GLY A 155 6.26 -7.70 17.49
C GLY A 155 4.84 -7.39 17.01
N LYS A 156 4.41 -6.15 17.25
CA LYS A 156 3.03 -5.70 16.99
C LYS A 156 2.99 -4.41 16.20
N THR A 157 1.91 -4.26 15.45
CA THR A 157 1.55 -3.03 14.76
C THR A 157 0.30 -2.43 15.38
N VAL A 158 0.28 -1.10 15.54
CA VAL A 158 -0.78 -0.37 16.26
C VAL A 158 -1.20 0.87 15.50
N ILE A 159 -2.47 1.23 15.65
CA ILE A 159 -3.07 2.46 15.11
C ILE A 159 -3.56 3.31 16.28
N GLY A 160 -3.24 4.60 16.28
CA GLY A 160 -3.83 5.56 17.20
C GLY A 160 -3.45 5.36 18.66
N LYS A 161 -2.15 5.49 18.97
CA LYS A 161 -1.61 5.27 20.33
C LYS A 161 -0.87 6.50 20.83
N ARG A 162 -1.17 6.98 22.04
CA ARG A 162 -0.44 8.11 22.66
C ARG A 162 1.00 7.76 22.97
N LEU A 163 1.88 8.76 22.87
CA LEU A 163 3.32 8.61 23.05
C LEU A 163 3.70 8.21 24.48
N TYR A 164 3.21 8.95 25.49
CA TYR A 164 3.72 8.85 26.86
C TYR A 164 3.16 7.67 27.67
N ASP A 165 1.87 7.40 27.54
CA ASP A 165 1.17 6.43 28.38
C ASP A 165 0.61 5.24 27.60
N SER A 166 0.88 5.18 26.30
CA SER A 166 0.46 4.08 25.43
C SER A 166 -1.07 3.87 25.34
N VAL A 167 -1.88 4.86 25.75
CA VAL A 167 -3.34 4.77 25.74
C VAL A 167 -3.89 5.04 24.32
N PRO A 168 -4.94 4.33 23.88
CA PRO A 168 -5.61 4.63 22.61
C PRO A 168 -6.14 6.07 22.56
N ILE A 169 -6.06 6.68 21.38
CA ILE A 169 -6.49 8.08 21.19
C ILE A 169 -7.75 8.17 20.33
N ASP A 170 -8.63 9.11 20.67
CA ASP A 170 -9.90 9.33 19.99
C ASP A 170 -9.73 10.19 18.72
N PHE A 171 -10.04 9.62 17.56
CA PHE A 171 -10.04 10.29 16.26
C PHE A 171 -10.96 9.56 15.26
N ASP A 172 -11.40 10.24 14.21
CA ASP A 172 -12.21 9.64 13.15
C ASP A 172 -11.28 9.18 12.01
N LEU A 173 -11.41 7.92 11.58
CA LEU A 173 -10.58 7.29 10.55
C LEU A 173 -11.44 6.77 9.40
N GLN A 174 -11.16 7.25 8.19
CA GLN A 174 -11.87 6.83 6.98
C GLN A 174 -11.14 5.70 6.25
N ARG A 175 -9.82 5.85 6.10
CA ARG A 175 -8.99 4.98 5.27
C ARG A 175 -7.56 4.98 5.80
N MET A 176 -6.91 3.81 5.79
CA MET A 176 -5.49 3.68 6.07
C MET A 176 -4.91 2.53 5.22
N MET A 177 -3.97 2.88 4.34
CA MET A 177 -3.40 2.00 3.32
C MET A 177 -1.88 2.10 3.32
N ILE A 178 -1.23 0.97 3.02
CA ILE A 178 0.17 0.93 2.60
C ILE A 178 0.23 0.30 1.21
N TYR A 179 0.85 1.00 0.26
CA TYR A 179 1.10 0.52 -1.10
C TYR A 179 2.56 0.16 -1.29
N CYS A 180 2.82 -0.86 -2.11
CA CYS A 180 4.16 -1.35 -2.41
C CYS A 180 5.00 -0.41 -3.26
N ASP A 181 4.37 0.54 -3.95
CA ASP A 181 5.03 1.52 -4.80
C ASP A 181 4.84 2.90 -4.17
N SER A 182 5.96 3.54 -3.86
CA SER A 182 6.06 4.87 -3.27
C SER A 182 5.34 5.95 -4.08
N LYS A 183 5.26 5.78 -5.41
CA LYS A 183 4.57 6.71 -6.33
C LYS A 183 3.07 6.81 -6.08
N HIS A 184 2.45 5.84 -5.41
CA HIS A 184 1.03 5.94 -5.05
C HIS A 184 0.75 7.19 -4.21
N ALA A 185 1.70 7.69 -3.42
CA ALA A 185 1.52 8.91 -2.66
C ALA A 185 1.26 10.15 -3.55
N GLU A 186 1.90 10.23 -4.71
CA GLU A 186 1.71 11.31 -5.69
C GLU A 186 0.40 11.13 -6.50
N LEU A 187 0.00 9.88 -6.74
CA LEU A 187 -1.18 9.54 -7.54
C LEU A 187 -2.50 9.62 -6.77
N GLU A 188 -2.45 9.74 -5.43
CA GLU A 188 -3.67 9.85 -4.62
C GLU A 188 -4.48 11.09 -4.99
N THR A 189 -5.80 10.92 -5.08
CA THR A 189 -6.75 11.99 -5.36
C THR A 189 -7.56 12.29 -4.12
N CYS A 190 -7.94 13.56 -3.93
CA CYS A 190 -8.65 14.00 -2.73
C CYS A 190 -10.15 14.13 -2.95
N CYS A 191 -10.72 13.29 -3.82
CA CYS A 191 -12.16 13.33 -4.13
C CYS A 191 -13.05 12.80 -2.99
N ASP A 192 -12.46 12.10 -2.04
CA ASP A 192 -13.12 11.42 -0.92
C ASP A 192 -13.14 12.23 0.38
N ILE A 193 -12.60 13.47 0.36
CA ILE A 193 -12.72 14.46 1.44
C ILE A 193 -13.71 15.57 1.05
N PRO A 194 -14.42 16.21 2.00
CA PRO A 194 -15.46 17.22 1.70
C PRO A 194 -14.97 18.41 0.91
N ASP A 195 -13.76 18.89 1.26
CA ASP A 195 -13.12 20.07 0.64
C ASP A 195 -12.30 19.69 -0.60
N GLY A 196 -12.49 18.46 -1.10
CA GLY A 196 -11.79 17.93 -2.25
C GLY A 196 -12.08 18.69 -3.54
N PRO A 197 -11.11 18.80 -4.48
CA PRO A 197 -11.27 19.55 -5.72
C PRO A 197 -12.17 18.86 -6.76
N CYS A 198 -12.81 17.73 -6.42
CA CYS A 198 -13.53 16.92 -7.38
C CYS A 198 -15.03 17.27 -7.39
N PRO A 199 -15.66 17.42 -8.57
CA PRO A 199 -17.09 17.60 -8.64
C PRO A 199 -17.80 16.35 -8.12
N LYS A 200 -18.58 16.48 -7.04
CA LYS A 200 -19.48 15.43 -6.56
C LYS A 200 -20.51 15.16 -7.66
N LYS A 201 -20.25 14.20 -8.55
CA LYS A 201 -21.25 13.75 -9.52
C LYS A 201 -22.33 12.99 -8.77
N VAL A 202 -23.46 13.64 -8.52
CA VAL A 202 -24.73 12.94 -8.30
C VAL A 202 -25.06 12.30 -9.65
N VAL A 203 -24.77 11.00 -9.77
CA VAL A 203 -25.21 10.21 -10.92
C VAL A 203 -26.70 9.91 -10.71
N THR A 204 -27.56 10.85 -11.09
CA THR A 204 -28.91 10.52 -11.54
C THR A 204 -28.78 10.10 -12.99
N GLU A 205 -28.35 8.85 -13.21
CA GLU A 205 -28.46 8.24 -14.52
C GLU A 205 -29.94 8.13 -14.85
N ALA A 206 -30.39 8.91 -15.84
CA ALA A 206 -31.73 8.76 -16.40
C ALA A 206 -31.83 7.35 -17.03
N PRO A 207 -32.99 6.68 -16.94
CA PRO A 207 -33.15 5.34 -17.53
C PRO A 207 -32.73 5.35 -19.00
N PRO A 208 -32.08 4.29 -19.50
CA PRO A 208 -31.70 4.22 -20.91
C PRO A 208 -32.95 4.41 -21.77
N LEU A 209 -32.91 5.36 -22.71
CA LEU A 209 -33.93 5.45 -23.74
C LEU A 209 -33.88 4.18 -24.58
N GLU A 210 -34.91 3.36 -24.50
CA GLU A 210 -35.06 2.19 -25.38
C GLU A 210 -35.22 2.67 -26.82
N ILE A 211 -34.22 2.38 -27.65
CA ILE A 211 -34.33 2.53 -29.10
C ILE A 211 -35.07 1.30 -29.60
N PRO A 212 -36.29 1.43 -30.18
CA PRO A 212 -37.00 0.28 -30.71
C PRO A 212 -36.22 -0.31 -31.88
N THR A 213 -35.87 -1.60 -31.77
CA THR A 213 -35.27 -2.36 -32.86
C THR A 213 -36.34 -2.61 -33.93
N PRO A 214 -36.10 -2.30 -35.21
CA PRO A 214 -37.10 -2.54 -36.26
C PRO A 214 -37.22 -4.04 -36.55
N THR A 215 -38.42 -4.57 -36.32
CA THR A 215 -38.85 -5.91 -36.74
C THR A 215 -38.85 -5.99 -38.28
N PRO A 216 -38.27 -7.04 -38.90
CA PRO A 216 -38.37 -7.21 -40.34
C PRO A 216 -39.80 -7.62 -40.71
N ALA A 217 -40.52 -6.72 -41.37
CA ALA A 217 -41.83 -6.99 -41.94
C ALA A 217 -41.70 -7.90 -43.17
N ALA A 218 -42.30 -9.10 -43.09
CA ALA A 218 -42.62 -9.90 -44.26
C ALA A 218 -44.01 -9.45 -44.76
N VAL A 219 -44.06 -8.62 -45.80
CA VAL A 219 -45.29 -8.38 -46.58
C VAL A 219 -44.95 -8.30 -48.07
N GLU A 220 -45.78 -9.01 -48.83
CA GLU A 220 -45.69 -9.40 -50.23
C GLU A 220 -45.51 -8.26 -51.25
N GLN A 221 -44.64 -8.51 -52.24
CA GLN A 221 -44.53 -7.75 -53.48
C GLN A 221 -45.73 -8.03 -54.41
N LYS A 222 -46.54 -7.00 -54.69
CA LYS A 222 -47.35 -6.93 -55.92
C LYS A 222 -46.57 -6.19 -57.01
N ARG A 223 -46.35 -6.88 -58.14
CA ARG A 223 -45.78 -6.36 -59.39
C ARG A 223 -46.64 -5.24 -59.98
N GLY A 224 -45.99 -4.14 -60.36
CA GLY A 224 -46.41 -3.24 -61.45
C GLY A 224 -45.38 -3.31 -62.60
N PRO A 225 -45.76 -3.00 -63.85
CA PRO A 225 -44.88 -3.19 -65.00
C PRO A 225 -44.02 -1.95 -65.31
N GLU A 226 -42.74 -2.25 -65.57
CA GLU A 226 -41.82 -1.68 -66.57
C GLU A 226 -41.55 -0.16 -66.58
N ALA A 227 -40.37 0.20 -66.05
CA ALA A 227 -39.53 1.24 -66.63
C ALA A 227 -38.05 0.84 -66.49
N ASN A 228 -37.35 0.96 -67.61
CA ASN A 228 -36.03 0.45 -67.92
C ASN A 228 -34.93 1.35 -67.30
N CYS A 229 -34.12 0.83 -66.38
CA CYS A 229 -32.88 1.47 -65.93
C CYS A 229 -31.83 0.40 -65.63
N SER A 230 -30.93 0.17 -66.59
CA SER A 230 -29.70 -0.59 -66.41
C SER A 230 -28.68 0.26 -65.63
N CYS A 231 -28.31 -0.17 -64.42
CA CYS A 231 -27.08 0.26 -63.75
C CYS A 231 -26.20 -0.98 -63.51
N PRO A 232 -24.93 -0.99 -63.95
CA PRO A 232 -24.03 -2.11 -63.70
C PRO A 232 -23.65 -2.19 -62.21
N GLU A 233 -23.38 -3.41 -61.76
CA GLU A 233 -22.93 -3.75 -60.40
C GLU A 233 -21.62 -3.02 -60.06
N GLY A 234 -21.57 -2.36 -58.90
CA GLY A 234 -20.38 -1.65 -58.44
C GLY A 234 -19.25 -2.63 -58.09
N GLU A 235 -18.03 -2.31 -58.53
CA GLU A 235 -16.86 -3.17 -58.29
C GLU A 235 -16.60 -3.37 -56.80
N LYS A 236 -16.33 -4.63 -56.43
CA LYS A 236 -15.96 -5.03 -55.08
C LYS A 236 -14.62 -4.38 -54.71
N GLY A 237 -14.60 -3.63 -53.61
CA GLY A 237 -13.40 -2.94 -53.15
C GLY A 237 -12.20 -3.88 -52.93
N ASP A 238 -11.01 -3.38 -53.28
CA ASP A 238 -9.75 -4.12 -53.22
C ASP A 238 -9.42 -4.63 -51.81
N ILE A 239 -8.78 -5.80 -51.76
CA ILE A 239 -8.30 -6.41 -50.52
C ILE A 239 -7.17 -5.53 -49.96
N GLY A 240 -7.30 -5.15 -48.68
CA GLY A 240 -6.29 -4.35 -47.99
C GLY A 240 -4.90 -4.98 -48.03
N VAL A 241 -3.87 -4.16 -48.23
CA VAL A 241 -2.47 -4.59 -48.29
C VAL A 241 -2.04 -5.31 -47.00
N PRO A 242 -1.30 -6.44 -47.10
CA PRO A 242 -0.79 -7.14 -45.93
C PRO A 242 0.09 -6.23 -45.05
N GLY A 243 -0.04 -6.39 -43.73
CA GLY A 243 0.74 -5.63 -42.75
C GLY A 243 2.24 -5.85 -42.90
N VAL A 244 3.01 -4.81 -42.62
CA VAL A 244 4.49 -4.81 -42.70
C VAL A 244 5.07 -5.78 -41.68
N ALA A 245 6.06 -6.58 -42.08
CA ALA A 245 6.73 -7.52 -41.19
C ALA A 245 7.42 -6.78 -40.03
N GLY A 246 7.26 -7.29 -38.81
CA GLY A 246 7.87 -6.70 -37.61
C GLY A 246 9.41 -6.73 -37.66
N PRO A 247 10.08 -5.80 -36.96
CA PRO A 247 11.54 -5.76 -36.91
C PRO A 247 12.10 -7.04 -36.29
N LYS A 248 13.21 -7.54 -36.85
CA LYS A 248 13.92 -8.70 -36.34
C LYS A 248 14.54 -8.35 -34.98
N GLY A 249 14.25 -9.16 -33.96
CA GLY A 249 14.75 -8.94 -32.60
C GLY A 249 16.27 -8.93 -32.51
N ASP A 250 16.79 -8.09 -31.61
CA ASP A 250 18.23 -7.93 -31.38
C ASP A 250 18.88 -9.22 -30.87
N LYS A 251 20.12 -9.45 -31.30
CA LYS A 251 20.90 -10.61 -30.90
C LYS A 251 21.26 -10.50 -29.41
N GLY A 252 20.90 -11.51 -28.63
CA GLY A 252 21.20 -11.55 -27.20
C GLY A 252 22.68 -11.35 -26.88
N ILE A 253 22.94 -10.60 -25.82
CA ILE A 253 24.29 -10.36 -25.28
C ILE A 253 24.97 -11.69 -24.94
N SER A 254 26.26 -11.82 -25.28
CA SER A 254 27.04 -12.99 -24.93
C SER A 254 27.26 -13.02 -23.41
N GLY A 255 27.05 -14.19 -22.80
CA GLY A 255 27.19 -14.35 -21.35
C GLY A 255 28.60 -14.01 -20.85
N PRO A 256 28.73 -13.52 -19.61
CA PRO A 256 30.02 -13.20 -19.02
C PRO A 256 30.91 -14.44 -18.93
N LYS A 257 32.21 -14.27 -19.18
CA LYS A 257 33.21 -15.33 -19.05
C LYS A 257 33.25 -15.82 -17.60
N GLY A 258 33.16 -17.14 -17.40
CA GLY A 258 33.16 -17.75 -16.08
C GLY A 258 34.38 -17.36 -15.23
N ALA A 259 34.17 -17.24 -13.92
CA ALA A 259 35.20 -16.88 -12.96
C ALA A 259 36.37 -17.87 -12.98
N VAL A 260 37.59 -17.36 -12.83
CA VAL A 260 38.80 -18.17 -12.69
C VAL A 260 38.71 -18.96 -11.39
N GLY A 261 38.90 -20.28 -11.46
CA GLY A 261 38.84 -21.16 -10.30
C GLY A 261 39.86 -20.77 -9.24
N THR A 262 39.45 -20.82 -7.96
CA THR A 262 40.32 -20.52 -6.83
C THR A 262 41.44 -21.55 -6.72
N SER A 263 42.66 -21.07 -6.49
CA SER A 263 43.82 -21.93 -6.23
C SER A 263 43.56 -22.77 -4.97
N GLY A 264 43.83 -24.07 -5.06
CA GLY A 264 43.59 -25.03 -3.97
C GLY A 264 44.37 -24.68 -2.70
N VAL A 265 43.71 -24.87 -1.55
CA VAL A 265 44.28 -24.61 -0.22
C VAL A 265 45.43 -25.58 0.04
N LYS A 266 46.61 -25.04 0.37
CA LYS A 266 47.79 -25.83 0.76
C LYS A 266 47.49 -26.55 2.09
N GLY A 267 47.64 -27.87 2.10
CA GLY A 267 47.26 -28.73 3.23
C GLY A 267 47.94 -28.36 4.55
N ALA A 268 47.16 -28.40 5.63
CA ALA A 268 47.65 -28.19 6.99
C ALA A 268 48.57 -29.34 7.43
N LYS A 269 49.69 -28.98 8.06
CA LYS A 269 50.63 -29.91 8.69
C LYS A 269 49.97 -30.49 9.96
N GLY A 270 49.95 -31.82 10.07
CA GLY A 270 49.37 -32.51 11.22
C GLY A 270 50.22 -32.41 12.47
N GLU A 271 49.57 -32.33 13.62
CA GLU A 271 50.16 -32.62 14.92
C GLU A 271 49.32 -33.64 15.68
N THR A 272 50.05 -34.50 16.37
CA THR A 272 49.62 -35.77 16.95
C THR A 272 49.23 -35.60 18.41
N GLY A 273 48.02 -36.06 18.75
CA GLY A 273 47.67 -36.85 19.93
C GLY A 273 47.83 -36.29 21.36
N LYS A 274 46.71 -36.23 22.09
CA LYS A 274 46.61 -36.86 23.43
C LYS A 274 45.16 -37.15 23.83
N VAL A 275 45.03 -38.28 24.52
CA VAL A 275 43.82 -39.05 24.84
C VAL A 275 43.29 -38.67 26.23
N ASN A 276 41.95 -38.60 26.41
CA ASN A 276 41.19 -39.40 27.39
C ASN A 276 39.81 -38.79 27.73
N SER A 277 38.77 -39.63 27.55
CA SER A 277 37.55 -39.84 28.37
C SER A 277 36.77 -38.61 28.86
N VAL A 278 35.43 -38.51 28.74
CA VAL A 278 34.39 -39.37 29.34
C VAL A 278 33.07 -39.28 28.55
N LYS A 279 32.23 -40.29 28.74
CA LYS A 279 31.02 -40.76 28.06
C LYS A 279 29.71 -40.08 28.56
N ALA A 280 28.67 -40.15 27.71
CA ALA A 280 27.20 -40.09 27.98
C ALA A 280 26.59 -38.68 28.24
N ASP A 281 25.35 -38.33 27.83
CA ASP A 281 24.21 -39.13 27.39
C ASP A 281 23.18 -38.29 26.58
N ARG A 282 22.38 -39.01 25.78
CA ARG A 282 20.95 -38.84 25.43
C ARG A 282 20.39 -37.50 24.89
N GLY A 283 19.84 -37.60 23.67
CA GLY A 283 18.90 -36.63 23.12
C GLY A 283 17.44 -36.96 23.44
N GLU A 284 16.58 -35.95 23.31
CA GLU A 284 15.14 -36.13 23.20
C GLU A 284 14.56 -35.01 22.32
N LYS A 285 13.94 -35.42 21.21
CA LYS A 285 13.10 -34.57 20.34
C LYS A 285 11.67 -34.66 20.88
N VAL A 286 10.99 -33.52 21.04
CA VAL A 286 9.53 -33.49 21.19
C VAL A 286 8.91 -32.68 20.07
N SER A 287 7.98 -33.35 19.42
CA SER A 287 7.13 -32.97 18.30
C SER A 287 6.05 -31.94 18.69
N THR A 288 5.85 -30.95 17.83
CA THR A 288 4.65 -30.10 17.80
C THR A 288 3.48 -30.83 17.13
N PRO A 289 2.22 -30.60 17.54
CA PRO A 289 1.06 -30.85 16.69
C PRO A 289 0.66 -29.57 15.95
N ALA A 290 0.49 -29.70 14.64
CA ALA A 290 -0.12 -28.72 13.76
C ALA A 290 -1.64 -28.97 13.63
N SER A 291 -2.43 -27.90 13.56
CA SER A 291 -3.70 -27.76 12.79
C SER A 291 -4.45 -26.48 13.19
N PRO A 292 -5.37 -25.96 12.35
CA PRO A 292 -5.36 -25.91 10.89
C PRO A 292 -5.60 -24.48 10.36
N ASP A 293 -5.28 -24.32 9.08
CA ASP A 293 -5.28 -23.09 8.31
C ASP A 293 -6.66 -22.42 8.22
N ALA A 294 -6.72 -21.14 8.59
CA ALA A 294 -7.76 -20.23 8.13
C ALA A 294 -7.31 -19.62 6.80
N ASN A 295 -7.98 -20.00 5.72
CA ASN A 295 -7.83 -19.44 4.38
C ASN A 295 -8.18 -17.93 4.41
N ILE A 296 -7.20 -17.08 4.68
CA ILE A 296 -7.23 -15.67 4.31
C ILE A 296 -6.65 -15.60 2.90
N THR A 297 -7.49 -15.25 1.94
CA THR A 297 -7.08 -14.93 0.57
C THR A 297 -6.10 -13.75 0.62
N LEU A 298 -4.80 -14.06 0.62
CA LEU A 298 -3.71 -13.10 0.57
C LEU A 298 -3.84 -12.31 -0.73
N LEU A 299 -4.20 -11.02 -0.62
CA LEU A 299 -3.81 -10.04 -1.61
C LEU A 299 -2.29 -10.10 -1.70
N SER A 300 -1.76 -10.30 -2.91
CA SER A 300 -0.34 -10.54 -3.14
C SER A 300 0.53 -9.60 -2.30
N PRO A 301 1.48 -10.12 -1.50
CA PRO A 301 2.46 -9.29 -0.82
C PRO A 301 3.22 -8.46 -1.85
N CYS A 302 3.79 -7.33 -1.41
CA CYS A 302 4.74 -6.57 -2.21
C CYS A 302 5.88 -7.52 -2.62
N ILE A 303 5.85 -7.98 -3.87
CA ILE A 303 6.90 -8.80 -4.48
C ILE A 303 7.70 -7.88 -5.40
#